data_AF-A0A0J9T2V6-F1
#
_entry.id   AF-A0A0J9T2V6-F1
#
_cell.length_a   1.000
_cell.length_b   1.000
_cell.length_c   1.000
_cell.angle_alpha   90.00
_cell.angle_beta   90.00
_cell.angle_gamma   90.00
#
_symmetry.space_group_name_H-M   'P 1'
#
loop_
_entity.id
_entity.type
_entity.pdbx_description
1 polymer ?
#
loop_
_entity_poly.entity_id
_entity_poly.type
_entity_poly.pdbx_seq_one_letter_code
_entity_poly.pdbx_strand_id
1 'polypeptide(L)'
;MSPNKLDIEQLRKDVCFNYFICQYNIYFAFFKYYVMDIIKIYPFLKNIWKLYEEFEREVDDEGKSLDYENICKAKLGRKDMKKEKYVNFCIKLIRNLVPYPDIAKAYTPGQERCNSLNYWIYYNIEDLKLTQNFINDIFTESKGLINGHKNKSICPISYIETLKESEKIIKLLYLQDNTDIFLETLKDIGSKDYCSCEKFVNECVKIYKDMKSQYCTQGDDKGINSETCSHLGIFNTIYTNFLFNKPQVRGKIPSLTSANDEYVGRCKTEQIDPNPISIQQNNPGTSQEFTVKTTVATMAGASSVLALLYKVNISLYIYIYI
;
A
#
# COMPACT_ATOMS: atom_id res chain seq x y z
N MET A 1 54.28 -32.38 7.33
CA MET A 1 53.07 -31.56 7.53
C MET A 1 53.26 -30.26 6.77
N SER A 2 52.59 -30.10 5.63
CA SER A 2 52.64 -28.83 4.88
C SER A 2 51.81 -27.79 5.65
N PRO A 3 52.30 -26.56 5.85
CA PRO A 3 51.53 -25.54 6.56
C PRO A 3 50.32 -25.16 5.71
N ASN A 4 49.13 -25.18 6.33
CA ASN A 4 47.89 -24.69 5.75
C ASN A 4 48.12 -23.25 5.25
N LYS A 5 48.31 -23.11 3.94
CA LYS A 5 48.37 -21.81 3.29
C LYS A 5 46.95 -21.26 3.34
N LEU A 6 46.73 -20.31 4.24
CA LEU A 6 45.47 -19.62 4.40
C LEU A 6 45.07 -19.03 3.04
N ASP A 7 44.03 -19.59 2.43
CA ASP A 7 43.56 -19.13 1.12
C ASP A 7 42.82 -17.81 1.30
N ILE A 8 43.54 -16.72 1.02
CA ILE A 8 43.05 -15.35 1.12
C ILE A 8 41.84 -15.14 0.20
N GLU A 9 41.72 -15.88 -0.92
CA GLU A 9 40.56 -15.82 -1.79
C GLU A 9 39.32 -16.44 -1.14
N GLN A 10 39.49 -17.57 -0.45
CA GLN A 10 38.41 -18.25 0.26
C GLN A 10 37.91 -17.40 1.42
N LEU A 11 38.81 -16.84 2.24
CA LEU A 11 38.45 -15.90 3.31
C LEU A 11 37.72 -14.67 2.78
N ARG A 12 38.12 -14.12 1.64
CA ARG A 12 37.45 -12.98 1.03
C ARG A 12 36.03 -13.33 0.59
N LYS A 13 35.82 -14.51 0.00
CA LYS A 13 34.49 -15.01 -0.38
C LYS A 13 33.61 -15.22 0.85
N ASP A 14 34.15 -15.83 1.91
CA ASP A 14 33.42 -16.10 3.15
C ASP A 14 33.04 -14.82 3.90
N VAL A 15 33.94 -13.82 3.95
CA VAL A 15 33.63 -12.50 4.56
C VAL A 15 32.57 -11.76 3.75
N CYS A 16 32.65 -11.76 2.41
CA CYS A 16 31.64 -11.15 1.55
C CYS A 16 30.28 -11.86 1.68
N PHE A 17 30.26 -13.19 1.76
CA PHE A 17 29.06 -13.99 1.95
C PHE A 17 28.40 -13.72 3.31
N ASN A 18 29.17 -13.70 4.39
CA ASN A 18 28.67 -13.38 5.73
C ASN A 18 28.17 -11.93 5.84
N TYR A 19 28.84 -10.99 5.17
CA TYR A 19 28.40 -9.60 5.10
C TYR A 19 27.06 -9.47 4.35
N PHE A 20 26.91 -10.16 3.23
CA PHE A 20 25.65 -10.20 2.47
C PHE A 20 24.50 -10.83 3.27
N ILE A 21 24.75 -11.95 3.97
CA ILE A 21 23.78 -12.58 4.86
C ILE A 21 23.38 -11.65 6.01
N CYS A 22 24.35 -10.97 6.64
CA CYS A 22 24.06 -9.99 7.68
C CYS A 22 23.22 -8.83 7.14
N GLN A 23 23.53 -8.29 5.96
CA GLN A 23 22.75 -7.22 5.33
C GLN A 23 21.33 -7.66 4.98
N TYR A 24 21.16 -8.85 4.42
CA TYR A 24 19.85 -9.42 4.10
C TYR A 24 19.00 -9.65 5.37
N ASN A 25 19.60 -10.20 6.44
CA ASN A 25 18.91 -10.40 7.72
C ASN A 25 18.55 -9.08 8.40
N ILE A 26 19.40 -8.06 8.29
CA ILE A 26 19.13 -6.70 8.80
C ILE A 26 17.99 -6.05 7.98
N TYR A 27 18.02 -6.14 6.66
CA TYR A 27 16.96 -5.67 5.77
C TYR A 27 15.61 -6.32 6.09
N PHE A 28 15.59 -7.66 6.22
CA PHE A 28 14.40 -8.41 6.56
C PHE A 28 13.87 -8.05 7.95
N ALA A 29 14.76 -7.83 8.93
CA ALA A 29 14.39 -7.39 10.27
C ALA A 29 13.79 -5.97 10.27
N PHE A 30 14.36 -5.03 9.50
CA PHE A 30 13.81 -3.69 9.34
C PHE A 30 12.47 -3.72 8.62
N PHE A 31 12.35 -4.44 7.49
CA PHE A 31 11.09 -4.60 6.78
C PHE A 31 10.00 -5.16 7.70
N LYS A 32 10.30 -6.21 8.47
CA LYS A 32 9.39 -6.78 9.46
C LYS A 32 9.01 -5.78 10.56
N TYR A 33 9.95 -4.95 11.03
CA TYR A 33 9.68 -3.90 12.03
C TYR A 33 8.76 -2.79 11.49
N TYR A 34 8.96 -2.35 10.25
CA TYR A 34 8.12 -1.32 9.62
C TYR A 34 6.71 -1.81 9.29
N VAL A 35 6.57 -3.03 8.78
CA VAL A 35 5.24 -3.66 8.58
C VAL A 35 4.52 -3.80 9.92
N MET A 36 5.24 -4.18 10.98
CA MET A 36 4.70 -4.19 12.36
C MET A 36 4.23 -2.82 12.83
N ASP A 37 4.88 -1.72 12.46
CA ASP A 37 4.46 -0.37 12.83
C ASP A 37 3.22 0.10 12.07
N ILE A 38 3.04 -0.29 10.80
CA ILE A 38 1.82 0.04 10.04
C ILE A 38 0.62 -0.76 10.54
N ILE A 39 0.82 -2.02 10.93
CA ILE A 39 -0.20 -2.82 11.63
C ILE A 39 -0.64 -2.12 12.93
N LYS A 40 0.26 -1.40 13.62
CA LYS A 40 -0.10 -0.62 14.81
C LYS A 40 -0.85 0.68 14.48
N ILE A 41 -0.58 1.30 13.33
CA ILE A 41 -1.24 2.56 12.91
C ILE A 41 -2.67 2.29 12.43
N TYR A 42 -2.89 1.22 11.66
CA TYR A 42 -4.21 0.83 11.14
C TYR A 42 -4.53 -0.63 11.48
N PRO A 43 -4.71 -0.97 12.77
CA PRO A 43 -4.93 -2.34 13.23
C PRO A 43 -6.24 -2.95 12.73
N PHE A 44 -7.24 -2.13 12.41
CA PHE A 44 -8.51 -2.58 11.84
C PHE A 44 -8.35 -3.22 10.44
N LEU A 45 -7.22 -3.00 9.75
CA LEU A 45 -6.89 -3.62 8.45
C LEU A 45 -5.99 -4.86 8.57
N LYS A 46 -5.88 -5.47 9.76
CA LYS A 46 -4.98 -6.61 10.04
C LYS A 46 -5.03 -7.74 9.02
N ASN A 47 -6.22 -8.10 8.53
CA ASN A 47 -6.37 -9.19 7.55
C ASN A 47 -5.72 -8.84 6.21
N ILE A 48 -5.83 -7.58 5.77
CA ILE A 48 -5.16 -7.07 4.58
C ILE A 48 -3.65 -7.11 4.77
N TRP A 49 -3.15 -6.66 5.92
CA TRP A 49 -1.71 -6.69 6.21
C TRP A 49 -1.14 -8.11 6.19
N LYS A 50 -1.92 -9.09 6.67
CA LYS A 50 -1.53 -10.50 6.61
C LYS A 50 -1.40 -11.02 5.16
N LEU A 51 -2.21 -10.50 4.22
CA LEU A 51 -2.05 -10.80 2.80
C LEU A 51 -0.74 -10.24 2.26
N TYR A 52 -0.37 -9.00 2.62
CA TYR A 52 0.91 -8.41 2.21
C TYR A 52 2.12 -9.18 2.74
N GLU A 53 2.08 -9.57 4.02
CA GLU A 53 3.11 -10.44 4.60
C GLU A 53 3.21 -11.76 3.84
N GLU A 54 2.07 -12.32 3.40
CA GLU A 54 2.06 -13.52 2.56
C GLU A 54 2.64 -13.23 1.18
N PHE A 55 2.26 -12.14 0.53
CA PHE A 55 2.72 -11.76 -0.81
C PHE A 55 4.24 -11.63 -0.87
N GLU A 56 4.85 -11.16 0.21
CA GLU A 56 6.30 -10.97 0.32
C GLU A 56 7.10 -12.22 0.69
N ARG A 57 6.45 -13.34 1.03
CA ARG A 57 7.17 -14.58 1.36
C ARG A 57 8.00 -15.08 0.18
N GLU A 58 9.14 -15.65 0.52
CA GLU A 58 9.99 -16.36 -0.43
C GLU A 58 9.33 -17.69 -0.89
N VAL A 59 9.93 -18.32 -1.88
CA VAL A 59 9.49 -19.65 -2.37
C VAL A 59 10.26 -20.72 -1.60
N ASP A 60 9.56 -21.45 -0.74
CA ASP A 60 10.17 -22.46 0.15
C ASP A 60 10.63 -23.75 -0.58
N ASP A 61 10.35 -23.89 -1.88
CA ASP A 61 10.70 -25.04 -2.71
C ASP A 61 11.73 -24.64 -3.77
N GLU A 62 12.97 -25.15 -3.62
CA GLU A 62 14.10 -24.81 -4.50
C GLU A 62 13.86 -25.17 -5.98
N GLY A 63 13.20 -26.31 -6.26
CA GLY A 63 12.89 -26.74 -7.62
C GLY A 63 11.89 -25.82 -8.30
N LYS A 64 10.82 -25.43 -7.58
CA LYS A 64 9.84 -24.46 -8.08
C LYS A 64 10.43 -23.05 -8.20
N SER A 65 11.27 -22.66 -7.25
CA SER A 65 11.99 -21.40 -7.33
C SER A 65 12.78 -21.32 -8.63
N LEU A 66 13.47 -22.41 -9.01
CA LEU A 66 14.21 -22.49 -10.26
C LEU A 66 13.31 -22.42 -11.50
N ASP A 67 12.16 -23.11 -11.52
CA ASP A 67 11.20 -23.04 -12.63
C ASP A 67 10.64 -21.62 -12.81
N TYR A 68 10.23 -20.97 -11.73
CA TYR A 68 9.75 -19.58 -11.77
C TYR A 68 10.84 -18.63 -12.19
N GLU A 69 12.05 -18.80 -11.68
CA GLU A 69 13.22 -18.00 -12.05
C GLU A 69 13.51 -18.10 -13.55
N ASN A 70 13.45 -19.31 -14.12
CA ASN A 70 13.65 -19.52 -15.55
C ASN A 70 12.59 -18.79 -16.40
N ILE A 71 11.31 -18.90 -16.03
CA ILE A 71 10.22 -18.15 -16.68
C ILE A 71 10.47 -16.64 -16.60
N CYS A 72 10.80 -16.15 -15.41
CA CYS A 72 11.05 -14.74 -15.15
C CYS A 72 12.23 -14.19 -15.96
N LYS A 73 13.37 -14.88 -15.96
CA LYS A 73 14.56 -14.48 -16.73
C LYS A 73 14.28 -14.47 -18.23
N ALA A 74 13.51 -15.43 -18.73
CA ALA A 74 13.12 -15.47 -20.12
C ALA A 74 12.27 -14.24 -20.53
N LYS A 75 11.31 -13.83 -19.68
CA LYS A 75 10.44 -12.67 -19.97
C LYS A 75 11.11 -11.32 -19.76
N LEU A 76 12.02 -11.20 -18.80
CA LEU A 76 12.80 -9.98 -18.59
C LEU A 76 13.80 -9.73 -19.73
N GLY A 77 14.28 -10.79 -20.39
CA GLY A 77 15.28 -10.69 -21.45
C GLY A 77 16.68 -10.34 -20.93
N ARG A 78 17.67 -10.33 -21.83
CA ARG A 78 19.10 -10.35 -21.47
C ARG A 78 19.59 -9.23 -20.54
N LYS A 79 19.00 -8.03 -20.66
CA LYS A 79 19.40 -6.86 -19.87
C LYS A 79 18.82 -6.94 -18.46
N ASP A 80 17.52 -7.15 -18.37
CA ASP A 80 16.77 -7.04 -17.12
C ASP A 80 16.80 -8.33 -16.29
N MET A 81 17.08 -9.50 -16.89
CA MET A 81 17.29 -10.77 -16.17
C MET A 81 18.48 -10.74 -15.20
N LYS A 82 19.41 -9.79 -15.36
CA LYS A 82 20.56 -9.60 -14.45
C LYS A 82 20.19 -8.77 -13.22
N LYS A 83 19.03 -8.13 -13.21
CA LYS A 83 18.56 -7.32 -12.09
C LYS A 83 17.79 -8.23 -11.14
N GLU A 84 18.47 -8.66 -10.09
CA GLU A 84 17.92 -9.56 -9.07
C GLU A 84 16.55 -9.10 -8.54
N LYS A 85 16.38 -7.80 -8.26
CA LYS A 85 15.10 -7.24 -7.82
C LYS A 85 13.92 -7.51 -8.76
N TYR A 86 14.14 -7.54 -10.07
CA TYR A 86 13.09 -7.81 -11.05
C TYR A 86 12.74 -9.29 -11.10
N VAL A 87 13.77 -10.14 -11.01
CA VAL A 87 13.60 -11.59 -10.95
C VAL A 87 12.84 -11.97 -9.68
N ASN A 88 13.24 -11.44 -8.52
CA ASN A 88 12.59 -11.73 -7.23
C ASN A 88 11.13 -11.26 -7.21
N PHE A 89 10.83 -10.06 -7.70
CA PHE A 89 9.46 -9.58 -7.85
C PHE A 89 8.63 -10.52 -8.72
N CYS A 90 9.17 -10.95 -9.86
CA CYS A 90 8.50 -11.85 -10.79
C CYS A 90 8.23 -13.23 -10.17
N ILE A 91 9.20 -13.82 -9.47
CA ILE A 91 9.05 -15.10 -8.78
C ILE A 91 7.92 -15.00 -7.74
N LYS A 92 7.93 -13.94 -6.91
CA LYS A 92 6.86 -13.66 -5.95
C LYS A 92 5.51 -13.48 -6.63
N LEU A 93 5.45 -12.79 -7.77
CA LEU A 93 4.21 -12.60 -8.52
C LEU A 93 3.64 -13.94 -9.02
N ILE A 94 4.46 -14.80 -9.65
CA ILE A 94 4.01 -16.13 -10.11
C ILE A 94 3.50 -16.97 -8.94
N ARG A 95 4.25 -17.00 -7.83
CA ARG A 95 3.86 -17.74 -6.61
C ARG A 95 2.56 -17.22 -6.00
N ASN A 96 2.30 -15.92 -6.09
CA ASN A 96 1.05 -15.30 -5.63
C ASN A 96 -0.16 -15.63 -6.52
N LEU A 97 0.07 -15.77 -7.83
CA LEU A 97 -0.96 -16.12 -8.80
C LEU A 97 -1.28 -17.62 -8.79
N VAL A 98 -0.29 -18.47 -8.51
CA VAL A 98 -0.40 -19.93 -8.50
C VAL A 98 0.02 -20.52 -7.15
N PRO A 99 -0.75 -20.28 -6.05
CA PRO A 99 -0.38 -20.76 -4.73
C PRO A 99 -0.45 -22.31 -4.59
N TYR A 100 0.63 -22.91 -4.08
CA TYR A 100 0.85 -24.35 -3.78
C TYR A 100 0.60 -24.62 -2.26
N PRO A 101 0.15 -25.83 -1.78
CA PRO A 101 0.85 -27.11 -1.91
C PRO A 101 0.16 -28.22 -2.70
N ASP A 102 -1.01 -27.96 -3.25
CA ASP A 102 -1.64 -28.91 -4.13
C ASP A 102 -2.23 -28.06 -5.24
N ILE A 103 -1.67 -28.17 -6.44
CA ILE A 103 -2.41 -27.64 -7.58
C ILE A 103 -3.81 -28.26 -7.50
N ALA A 104 -3.98 -29.55 -7.14
CA ALA A 104 -5.29 -30.19 -6.85
C ALA A 104 -6.15 -29.56 -5.72
N LYS A 105 -5.52 -28.93 -4.73
CA LYS A 105 -6.00 -28.14 -3.56
C LYS A 105 -6.46 -26.71 -3.87
N ALA A 106 -5.97 -26.15 -4.97
CA ALA A 106 -6.03 -24.71 -5.20
C ALA A 106 -7.49 -24.23 -5.32
N TYR A 107 -7.92 -23.48 -4.30
CA TYR A 107 -9.19 -22.76 -4.29
C TYR A 107 -9.10 -21.56 -5.24
N THR A 108 -10.21 -21.25 -5.92
CA THR A 108 -10.35 -19.99 -6.66
C THR A 108 -10.08 -18.82 -5.70
N PRO A 109 -9.03 -18.01 -5.92
CA PRO A 109 -8.72 -16.90 -5.03
C PRO A 109 -9.94 -16.02 -4.77
N GLY A 110 -10.21 -15.70 -3.49
CA GLY A 110 -11.30 -14.78 -3.14
C GLY A 110 -11.04 -13.36 -3.67
N GLN A 111 -12.12 -12.60 -3.89
CA GLN A 111 -12.04 -11.25 -4.46
C GLN A 111 -11.12 -10.32 -3.64
N GLU A 112 -11.21 -10.35 -2.30
CA GLU A 112 -10.36 -9.57 -1.39
C GLU A 112 -8.87 -9.81 -1.64
N ARG A 113 -8.48 -11.09 -1.80
CA ARG A 113 -7.09 -11.46 -2.11
C ARG A 113 -6.67 -10.90 -3.47
N CYS A 114 -7.52 -11.02 -4.48
CA CYS A 114 -7.18 -10.55 -5.82
C CYS A 114 -7.06 -9.03 -5.90
N ASN A 115 -7.93 -8.29 -5.21
CA ASN A 115 -7.84 -6.83 -5.16
C ASN A 115 -6.54 -6.42 -4.46
N SER A 116 -6.26 -7.01 -3.29
CA SER A 116 -5.03 -6.75 -2.54
C SER A 116 -3.77 -7.09 -3.35
N LEU A 117 -3.78 -8.21 -4.09
CA LEU A 117 -2.66 -8.60 -4.94
C LEU A 117 -2.45 -7.59 -6.08
N ASN A 118 -3.53 -7.13 -6.73
CA ASN A 118 -3.40 -6.11 -7.76
C ASN A 118 -2.87 -4.78 -7.20
N TYR A 119 -3.27 -4.37 -6.00
CA TYR A 119 -2.71 -3.19 -5.33
C TYR A 119 -1.23 -3.34 -5.01
N TRP A 120 -0.82 -4.53 -4.56
CA TRP A 120 0.59 -4.87 -4.38
C TRP A 120 1.37 -4.80 -5.70
N ILE A 121 0.78 -5.27 -6.80
CA ILE A 121 1.36 -5.22 -8.16
C ILE A 121 1.59 -3.76 -8.60
N TYR A 122 0.55 -2.92 -8.56
CA TYR A 122 0.65 -1.50 -8.95
C TYR A 122 1.83 -0.80 -8.26
N TYR A 123 1.89 -1.00 -6.94
CA TYR A 123 2.87 -0.36 -6.09
C TYR A 123 4.31 -0.79 -6.40
N ASN A 124 4.54 -2.10 -6.58
CA ASN A 124 5.87 -2.60 -6.90
C ASN A 124 6.32 -2.20 -8.31
N ILE A 125 5.40 -2.17 -9.29
CA ILE A 125 5.76 -1.82 -10.67
C ILE A 125 6.19 -0.37 -10.79
N GLU A 126 5.52 0.55 -10.09
CA GLU A 126 5.83 1.99 -10.15
C GLU A 126 7.28 2.24 -9.68
N ASP A 127 7.72 1.55 -8.62
CA ASP A 127 9.11 1.61 -8.13
C ASP A 127 10.11 0.91 -9.06
N LEU A 128 9.74 -0.29 -9.56
CA LEU A 128 10.61 -1.09 -10.41
C LEU A 128 10.70 -0.55 -11.85
N LYS A 129 9.76 0.31 -12.25
CA LYS A 129 9.59 0.84 -13.62
C LYS A 129 9.44 -0.27 -14.66
N LEU A 130 8.67 -1.30 -14.31
CA LEU A 130 8.30 -2.38 -15.22
C LEU A 130 7.08 -1.96 -16.06
N THR A 131 6.89 -2.57 -17.22
CA THR A 131 5.79 -2.19 -18.15
C THR A 131 4.57 -3.05 -17.95
N GLN A 132 3.39 -2.57 -18.39
CA GLN A 132 2.17 -3.38 -18.40
C GLN A 132 2.34 -4.68 -19.20
N ASN A 133 3.09 -4.63 -20.31
CA ASN A 133 3.35 -5.80 -21.14
C ASN A 133 4.10 -6.90 -20.38
N PHE A 134 5.11 -6.54 -19.58
CA PHE A 134 5.81 -7.51 -18.75
C PHE A 134 4.86 -8.23 -17.80
N ILE A 135 3.96 -7.50 -17.14
CA ILE A 135 2.99 -8.07 -16.21
C ILE A 135 2.00 -8.97 -16.95
N ASN A 136 1.49 -8.54 -18.10
CA ASN A 136 0.63 -9.35 -18.95
C ASN A 136 1.28 -10.68 -19.34
N ASP A 137 2.58 -10.66 -19.66
CA ASP A 137 3.35 -11.87 -19.97
C ASP A 137 3.43 -12.80 -18.76
N ILE A 138 3.72 -12.28 -17.56
CA ILE A 138 3.76 -13.09 -16.34
C ILE A 138 2.39 -13.71 -16.01
N PHE A 139 1.30 -12.97 -16.19
CA PHE A 139 -0.05 -13.53 -16.03
C PHE A 139 -0.34 -14.61 -17.06
N THR A 140 0.16 -14.46 -18.29
CA THR A 140 -0.01 -15.46 -19.36
C THR A 140 0.74 -16.75 -19.03
N GLU A 141 2.00 -16.65 -18.61
CA GLU A 141 2.79 -17.81 -18.18
C GLU A 141 2.15 -18.48 -16.96
N SER A 142 1.69 -17.69 -15.99
CA SER A 142 1.02 -18.21 -14.77
C SER A 142 -0.26 -18.99 -15.09
N LYS A 143 -1.05 -18.52 -16.07
CA LYS A 143 -2.21 -19.29 -16.58
C LYS A 143 -1.76 -20.61 -17.21
N GLY A 144 -0.66 -20.58 -17.96
CA GLY A 144 0.00 -21.75 -18.55
C GLY A 144 0.31 -22.84 -17.51
N LEU A 145 0.82 -22.44 -16.34
CA LEU A 145 1.17 -23.36 -15.24
C LEU A 145 -0.02 -24.11 -14.64
N ILE A 146 -1.23 -23.57 -14.76
CA ILE A 146 -2.46 -24.22 -14.28
C ILE A 146 -3.30 -24.86 -15.39
N ASN A 147 -2.84 -24.80 -16.64
CA ASN A 147 -3.53 -25.43 -17.77
C ASN A 147 -3.63 -26.95 -17.56
N GLY A 148 -4.81 -27.52 -17.81
CA GLY A 148 -5.10 -28.93 -17.56
C GLY A 148 -5.73 -29.21 -16.19
N HIS A 149 -5.80 -28.22 -15.31
CA HIS A 149 -6.49 -28.35 -14.05
C HIS A 149 -7.89 -27.73 -14.06
N LYS A 150 -8.91 -28.60 -14.16
CA LYS A 150 -10.32 -28.19 -14.10
C LYS A 150 -10.62 -27.44 -12.79
N ASN A 151 -11.46 -26.39 -12.87
CA ASN A 151 -11.94 -25.55 -11.76
C ASN A 151 -10.90 -24.64 -11.08
N LYS A 152 -9.79 -24.30 -11.75
CA LYS A 152 -8.78 -23.39 -11.20
C LYS A 152 -8.70 -22.12 -12.02
N SER A 153 -8.56 -21.02 -11.32
CA SER A 153 -8.39 -19.69 -11.89
C SER A 153 -7.36 -18.93 -11.08
N ILE A 154 -6.50 -18.19 -11.75
CA ILE A 154 -5.67 -17.18 -11.10
C ILE A 154 -6.49 -15.90 -10.88
N CYS A 155 -5.99 -14.98 -10.05
CA CYS A 155 -6.58 -13.65 -9.96
C CYS A 155 -6.60 -12.94 -11.32
N PRO A 156 -7.67 -12.21 -11.66
CA PRO A 156 -7.67 -11.36 -12.84
C PRO A 156 -6.68 -10.21 -12.66
N ILE A 157 -6.03 -9.81 -13.75
CA ILE A 157 -5.19 -8.62 -13.78
C ILE A 157 -6.08 -7.38 -13.85
N SER A 158 -5.81 -6.38 -13.00
CA SER A 158 -6.47 -5.07 -13.04
C SER A 158 -5.47 -3.91 -13.10
N TYR A 159 -4.20 -4.22 -13.43
CA TYR A 159 -3.15 -3.22 -13.62
C TYR A 159 -3.31 -2.47 -14.95
N ILE A 160 -3.25 -1.13 -14.88
CA ILE A 160 -3.42 -0.20 -15.99
C ILE A 160 -2.36 0.90 -15.86
N GLU A 161 -1.43 0.97 -16.83
CA GLU A 161 -0.29 1.90 -16.82
C GLU A 161 -0.70 3.37 -17.01
N THR A 162 -1.89 3.63 -17.55
CA THR A 162 -2.39 5.01 -17.77
C THR A 162 -2.97 5.68 -16.53
N LEU A 163 -3.03 4.97 -15.40
CA LEU A 163 -3.57 5.49 -14.13
C LEU A 163 -2.69 6.61 -13.56
N LYS A 164 -3.27 7.78 -13.27
CA LYS A 164 -2.54 8.91 -12.69
C LYS A 164 -2.40 8.74 -11.19
N GLU A 165 -1.19 9.01 -10.69
CA GLU A 165 -0.85 8.95 -9.26
C GLU A 165 -1.35 7.65 -8.61
N SER A 166 -0.89 6.51 -9.13
CA SER A 166 -1.48 5.19 -8.85
C SER A 166 -1.57 4.90 -7.35
N GLU A 167 -0.57 5.30 -6.56
CA GLU A 167 -0.58 5.17 -5.09
C GLU A 167 -1.79 5.84 -4.42
N LYS A 168 -2.18 7.03 -4.90
CA LYS A 168 -3.34 7.76 -4.38
C LYS A 168 -4.63 7.01 -4.71
N ILE A 169 -4.76 6.50 -5.94
CA ILE A 169 -5.92 5.69 -6.36
C ILE A 169 -5.99 4.40 -5.55
N ILE A 170 -4.88 3.68 -5.39
CA ILE A 170 -4.82 2.45 -4.59
C ILE A 170 -5.34 2.70 -3.17
N LYS A 171 -4.95 3.81 -2.55
CA LYS A 171 -5.47 4.18 -1.22
C LYS A 171 -6.99 4.39 -1.21
N LEU A 172 -7.56 4.99 -2.26
CA LEU A 172 -9.01 5.10 -2.41
C LEU A 172 -9.67 3.72 -2.59
N LEU A 173 -9.07 2.86 -3.41
CA LEU A 173 -9.57 1.51 -3.66
C LEU A 173 -9.53 0.63 -2.41
N TYR A 174 -8.56 0.82 -1.52
CA TYR A 174 -8.54 0.17 -0.20
C TYR A 174 -9.78 0.48 0.62
N LEU A 175 -10.18 1.74 0.67
CA LEU A 175 -11.42 2.13 1.36
C LEU A 175 -12.64 1.57 0.64
N GLN A 176 -12.67 1.66 -0.69
CA GLN A 176 -13.77 1.19 -1.53
C GLN A 176 -14.07 -0.30 -1.31
N ASP A 177 -13.06 -1.14 -1.38
CA ASP A 177 -13.21 -2.59 -1.37
C ASP A 177 -13.43 -3.16 0.03
N ASN A 178 -13.17 -2.35 1.06
CA ASN A 178 -13.26 -2.75 2.46
C ASN A 178 -14.25 -1.89 3.25
N THR A 179 -15.23 -1.27 2.57
CA THR A 179 -16.19 -0.35 3.20
C THR A 179 -16.87 -0.92 4.43
N ASP A 180 -17.15 -2.22 4.48
CA ASP A 180 -17.72 -2.89 5.65
C ASP A 180 -16.79 -2.81 6.88
N ILE A 181 -15.47 -3.01 6.72
CA ILE A 181 -14.49 -2.89 7.80
C ILE A 181 -14.47 -1.45 8.34
N PHE A 182 -14.46 -0.47 7.43
CA PHE A 182 -14.48 0.94 7.81
C PHE A 182 -15.79 1.32 8.50
N LEU A 183 -16.92 0.82 7.99
CA LEU A 183 -18.23 1.06 8.57
C LEU A 183 -18.35 0.48 9.98
N GLU A 184 -17.92 -0.77 10.19
CA GLU A 184 -17.89 -1.40 11.52
C GLU A 184 -16.98 -0.64 12.49
N THR A 185 -15.80 -0.19 12.04
CA THR A 185 -14.87 0.57 12.88
C THR A 185 -15.41 1.97 13.24
N LEU A 186 -16.08 2.65 12.31
CA LEU A 186 -16.63 4.00 12.52
C LEU A 186 -17.97 4.01 13.30
N LYS A 187 -18.65 2.86 13.38
CA LYS A 187 -19.82 2.68 14.24
C LYS A 187 -19.44 2.85 15.71
N ASP A 188 -18.30 2.29 16.12
CA ASP A 188 -17.82 2.28 17.49
C ASP A 188 -16.86 3.44 17.79
N ILE A 189 -17.43 4.60 18.14
CA ILE A 189 -16.68 5.83 18.42
C ILE A 189 -15.66 5.67 19.56
N GLY A 190 -15.98 4.83 20.56
CA GLY A 190 -15.10 4.61 21.71
C GLY A 190 -14.00 3.58 21.45
N SER A 191 -13.99 2.95 20.27
CA SER A 191 -12.94 1.98 19.94
C SER A 191 -11.59 2.66 19.79
N LYS A 192 -10.54 1.99 20.24
CA LYS A 192 -9.15 2.40 20.01
C LYS A 192 -8.79 2.63 18.54
N ASP A 193 -9.57 2.04 17.62
CA ASP A 193 -9.31 2.07 16.19
C ASP A 193 -10.10 3.19 15.48
N TYR A 194 -11.13 3.75 16.12
CA TYR A 194 -12.02 4.78 15.54
C TYR A 194 -11.23 5.95 14.96
N CYS A 195 -10.31 6.53 15.74
CA CYS A 195 -9.57 7.72 15.29
C CYS A 195 -8.60 7.44 14.15
N SER A 196 -7.96 6.27 14.16
CA SER A 196 -7.12 5.85 13.04
C SER A 196 -7.93 5.65 11.77
N CYS A 197 -9.15 5.10 11.88
CA CYS A 197 -10.08 4.88 10.79
C CYS A 197 -10.66 6.21 10.25
N GLU A 198 -11.13 7.10 11.13
CA GLU A 198 -11.61 8.44 10.78
C GLU A 198 -10.52 9.23 10.03
N LYS A 199 -9.28 9.18 10.53
CA LYS A 199 -8.14 9.82 9.87
C LYS A 199 -7.89 9.25 8.46
N PHE A 200 -7.91 7.93 8.31
CA PHE A 200 -7.74 7.29 7.00
C PHE A 200 -8.82 7.75 6.01
N VAL A 201 -10.08 7.76 6.44
CA VAL A 201 -11.21 8.23 5.61
C VAL A 201 -11.05 9.69 5.22
N ASN A 202 -10.68 10.57 6.16
CA ASN A 202 -10.45 11.98 5.88
C ASN A 202 -9.36 12.19 4.83
N GLU A 203 -8.27 11.42 4.91
CA GLU A 203 -7.20 11.45 3.91
C GLU A 203 -7.68 10.98 2.54
N CYS A 204 -8.51 9.93 2.47
CA CYS A 204 -9.14 9.49 1.22
C CYS A 204 -10.06 10.57 0.61
N VAL A 205 -10.87 11.25 1.42
CA VAL A 205 -11.73 12.35 0.93
C VAL A 205 -10.90 13.49 0.36
N LYS A 206 -9.81 13.87 1.03
CA LYS A 206 -8.88 14.89 0.51
C LYS A 206 -8.27 14.46 -0.82
N ILE A 207 -7.72 13.25 -0.88
CA ILE A 207 -7.14 12.68 -2.12
C ILE A 207 -8.17 12.69 -3.25
N TYR A 208 -9.39 12.25 -2.98
CA TYR A 208 -10.46 12.25 -3.99
C TYR A 208 -10.75 13.65 -4.52
N LYS A 209 -10.92 14.65 -3.65
CA LYS A 209 -11.21 16.04 -4.05
C LYS A 209 -10.08 16.61 -4.90
N ASP A 210 -8.84 16.41 -4.45
CA ASP A 210 -7.63 16.88 -5.13
C ASP A 210 -7.52 16.25 -6.54
N MET A 211 -7.62 14.92 -6.62
CA MET A 211 -7.51 14.19 -7.88
C MET A 211 -8.65 14.51 -8.85
N LYS A 212 -9.89 14.62 -8.35
CA LYS A 212 -11.03 14.98 -9.19
C LYS A 212 -10.87 16.38 -9.78
N SER A 213 -10.43 17.34 -8.97
CA SER A 213 -10.19 18.72 -9.39
C SER A 213 -9.10 18.78 -10.47
N GLN A 214 -8.00 18.05 -10.25
CA GLN A 214 -6.83 18.08 -11.12
C GLN A 214 -7.01 17.34 -12.44
N TYR A 215 -7.71 16.19 -12.44
CA TYR A 215 -7.71 15.28 -13.60
C TYR A 215 -9.07 15.15 -14.30
N CYS A 216 -10.18 15.56 -13.68
CA CYS A 216 -11.53 15.20 -14.13
C CYS A 216 -12.50 16.38 -14.29
N THR A 217 -12.00 17.60 -14.46
CA THR A 217 -12.80 18.83 -14.45
C THR A 217 -13.31 19.28 -15.83
N GLN A 218 -12.61 19.09 -16.97
CA GLN A 218 -13.11 19.51 -18.30
C GLN A 218 -12.70 18.64 -19.51
N GLY A 219 -13.57 18.63 -20.53
CA GLY A 219 -13.31 18.28 -21.93
C GLY A 219 -12.31 17.14 -22.20
N ASP A 220 -11.18 17.50 -22.79
CA ASP A 220 -10.13 16.58 -23.27
C ASP A 220 -9.41 15.85 -22.13
N ASP A 221 -9.24 16.49 -20.96
CA ASP A 221 -8.59 15.87 -19.78
C ASP A 221 -9.36 14.65 -19.27
N LYS A 222 -10.70 14.70 -19.36
CA LYS A 222 -11.55 13.55 -19.00
C LYS A 222 -11.39 12.39 -19.99
N GLY A 223 -11.09 12.69 -21.26
CA GLY A 223 -10.75 11.67 -22.26
C GLY A 223 -9.39 11.05 -22.00
N ILE A 224 -8.37 11.89 -21.80
CA ILE A 224 -6.98 11.48 -21.54
C ILE A 224 -6.87 10.69 -20.23
N ASN A 225 -7.53 11.14 -19.17
CA ASN A 225 -7.49 10.53 -17.84
C ASN A 225 -8.72 9.66 -17.57
N SER A 226 -9.36 9.14 -18.63
CA SER A 226 -10.63 8.39 -18.55
C SER A 226 -10.60 7.26 -17.53
N GLU A 227 -9.52 6.47 -17.49
CA GLU A 227 -9.32 5.41 -16.50
C GLU A 227 -9.29 5.94 -15.06
N THR A 228 -8.52 7.00 -14.81
CA THR A 228 -8.44 7.64 -13.48
C THR A 228 -9.80 8.19 -13.06
N CYS A 229 -10.48 8.90 -13.96
CA CYS A 229 -11.80 9.47 -13.68
C CYS A 229 -12.89 8.41 -13.50
N SER A 230 -12.77 7.28 -14.19
CA SER A 230 -13.65 6.12 -13.98
C SER A 230 -13.52 5.58 -12.57
N HIS A 231 -12.29 5.31 -12.10
CA HIS A 231 -12.04 4.85 -10.72
C HIS A 231 -12.54 5.85 -9.68
N LEU A 232 -12.32 7.16 -9.88
CA LEU A 232 -12.88 8.20 -8.99
C LEU A 232 -14.42 8.20 -8.99
N GLY A 233 -15.06 7.98 -10.13
CA GLY A 233 -16.51 7.88 -10.24
C GLY A 233 -17.09 6.70 -9.45
N ILE A 234 -16.44 5.54 -9.56
CA ILE A 234 -16.81 4.33 -8.80
C ILE A 234 -16.60 4.59 -7.31
N PHE A 235 -15.43 5.09 -6.91
CA PHE A 235 -15.15 5.43 -5.52
C PHE A 235 -16.21 6.37 -4.92
N ASN A 236 -16.60 7.42 -5.65
CA ASN A 236 -17.64 8.35 -5.19
C ASN A 236 -18.96 7.64 -4.92
N THR A 237 -19.37 6.75 -5.83
CA THR A 237 -20.60 5.97 -5.70
C THR A 237 -20.53 5.05 -4.48
N ILE A 238 -19.42 4.33 -4.33
CA ILE A 238 -19.25 3.37 -3.24
C ILE A 238 -19.18 4.08 -1.90
N TYR A 239 -18.31 5.10 -1.77
CA TYR A 239 -18.18 5.89 -0.55
C TYR A 239 -19.52 6.50 -0.13
N THR A 240 -20.25 7.10 -1.07
CA THR A 240 -21.52 7.78 -0.76
C THR A 240 -22.57 6.80 -0.28
N ASN A 241 -22.75 5.68 -0.99
CA ASN A 241 -23.86 4.75 -0.73
C ASN A 241 -23.57 3.74 0.38
N PHE A 242 -22.33 3.27 0.47
CA PHE A 242 -21.95 2.20 1.38
C PHE A 242 -21.26 2.68 2.66
N LEU A 243 -20.83 3.94 2.71
CA LEU A 243 -20.22 4.53 3.91
C LEU A 243 -20.95 5.81 4.35
N PHE A 244 -20.84 6.91 3.62
CA PHE A 244 -21.32 8.24 4.04
C PHE A 244 -22.82 8.30 4.39
N ASN A 245 -23.69 7.69 3.56
CA ASN A 245 -25.14 7.69 3.80
C ASN A 245 -25.57 6.66 4.84
N LYS A 246 -24.66 5.85 5.39
CA LYS A 246 -25.03 4.85 6.39
C LYS A 246 -25.44 5.56 7.69
N PRO A 247 -26.63 5.28 8.26
CA PRO A 247 -27.13 5.97 9.43
C PRO A 247 -26.16 5.98 10.61
N GLN A 248 -25.36 4.91 10.74
CA GLN A 248 -24.46 4.73 11.87
C GLN A 248 -23.20 5.61 11.83
N VAL A 249 -22.88 6.21 10.67
CA VAL A 249 -21.72 7.11 10.49
C VAL A 249 -22.13 8.50 9.97
N ARG A 250 -23.44 8.77 9.91
CA ARG A 250 -23.98 10.06 9.48
C ARG A 250 -23.41 11.20 10.35
N GLY A 251 -22.80 12.19 9.69
CA GLY A 251 -22.16 13.32 10.36
C GLY A 251 -20.85 12.99 11.09
N LYS A 252 -20.29 11.78 10.90
CA LYS A 252 -19.00 11.34 11.45
C LYS A 252 -17.89 11.21 10.41
N ILE A 253 -18.17 11.53 9.15
CA ILE A 253 -17.19 11.52 8.07
C ILE A 253 -17.52 12.62 7.06
N PRO A 254 -16.51 13.16 6.35
CA PRO A 254 -16.71 14.28 5.44
C PRO A 254 -17.41 13.85 4.15
N SER A 255 -18.12 14.79 3.52
CA SER A 255 -18.69 14.59 2.18
C SER A 255 -17.63 14.77 1.09
N LEU A 256 -17.77 14.03 0.00
CA LEU A 256 -16.95 14.17 -1.21
C LEU A 256 -17.27 15.41 -2.03
N THR A 257 -18.48 15.98 -1.88
CA THR A 257 -19.01 17.05 -2.76
C THR A 257 -19.22 18.38 -2.05
N SER A 258 -19.22 18.42 -0.71
CA SER A 258 -19.37 19.69 0.02
C SER A 258 -18.14 20.56 -0.19
N ALA A 259 -18.36 21.80 -0.63
CA ALA A 259 -17.34 22.83 -0.77
C ALA A 259 -16.80 23.29 0.60
N ASN A 260 -17.61 23.14 1.65
CA ASN A 260 -17.19 23.46 3.01
C ASN A 260 -16.41 22.28 3.62
N ASP A 261 -15.20 22.57 4.09
CA ASP A 261 -14.36 21.70 4.93
C ASP A 261 -14.85 21.65 6.40
N GLU A 262 -16.14 21.88 6.62
CA GLU A 262 -16.79 22.03 7.94
C GLU A 262 -16.81 20.74 8.77
N TYR A 263 -16.24 19.65 8.24
CA TYR A 263 -16.03 18.43 9.01
C TYR A 263 -14.91 18.61 10.04
N VAL A 264 -15.28 19.04 11.23
CA VAL A 264 -14.43 18.99 12.42
C VAL A 264 -14.52 17.58 12.99
N GLY A 265 -13.61 16.70 12.57
CA GLY A 265 -13.64 15.29 12.97
C GLY A 265 -13.63 15.09 14.48
N ARG A 266 -14.29 14.02 14.95
CA ARG A 266 -14.50 13.78 16.38
C ARG A 266 -13.19 13.60 17.14
N CYS A 267 -12.18 13.04 16.47
CA CYS A 267 -10.86 12.86 17.06
C CYS A 267 -10.03 14.14 17.17
N LYS A 268 -10.46 15.24 16.55
CA LYS A 268 -9.90 16.58 16.82
C LYS A 268 -10.51 17.21 18.07
N THR A 269 -11.67 16.72 18.53
CA THR A 269 -12.41 17.28 19.67
C THR A 269 -11.97 16.68 21.01
N GLU A 270 -11.39 15.48 21.03
CA GLU A 270 -10.91 14.82 22.27
C GLU A 270 -9.61 15.41 22.85
N GLN A 271 -8.96 16.37 22.18
CA GLN A 271 -7.88 17.17 22.79
C GLN A 271 -8.39 18.39 23.57
N ILE A 272 -9.70 18.63 23.57
CA ILE A 272 -10.34 19.66 24.38
C ILE A 272 -11.23 18.94 25.39
N ASP A 273 -10.61 18.42 26.46
CA ASP A 273 -11.38 18.03 27.63
C ASP A 273 -12.11 19.29 28.17
N PRO A 274 -13.44 19.25 28.36
CA PRO A 274 -14.20 20.35 28.91
C PRO A 274 -14.08 20.31 30.43
N ASN A 275 -13.18 21.11 31.00
CA ASN A 275 -13.25 21.32 32.45
C ASN A 275 -14.46 22.24 32.75
N PRO A 276 -15.38 21.86 33.67
CA PRO A 276 -16.57 22.67 33.95
C PRO A 276 -16.20 23.98 34.63
N ILE A 277 -16.90 25.02 34.20
CA ILE A 277 -16.77 26.43 34.61
C ILE A 277 -16.86 26.60 36.14
N SER A 278 -15.97 27.41 36.73
CA SER A 278 -16.31 28.20 37.93
C SER A 278 -16.31 29.69 37.58
N ILE A 279 -17.51 30.27 37.53
CA ILE A 279 -17.76 31.71 37.42
C ILE A 279 -17.31 32.37 38.73
N GLN A 280 -16.35 33.28 38.66
CA GLN A 280 -16.38 34.48 39.49
C GLN A 280 -15.99 35.70 38.65
N GLN A 281 -16.96 36.61 38.49
CA GLN A 281 -16.76 37.96 37.99
C GLN A 281 -15.90 38.74 38.99
N ASN A 282 -14.92 39.51 38.48
CA ASN A 282 -14.65 40.90 38.90
C ASN A 282 -13.55 41.57 38.02
N ASN A 283 -14.02 42.37 37.05
CA ASN A 283 -13.51 43.67 36.58
C ASN A 283 -12.08 43.87 35.98
N PRO A 284 -11.92 44.94 35.15
CA PRO A 284 -11.20 44.87 33.88
C PRO A 284 -9.79 45.47 33.94
N GLY A 285 -8.87 44.90 33.18
CA GLY A 285 -7.58 45.50 32.95
C GLY A 285 -6.69 44.59 32.09
N THR A 286 -6.06 45.19 31.08
CA THR A 286 -5.02 44.64 30.20
C THR A 286 -5.47 43.66 29.12
N SER A 287 -5.72 44.23 27.94
CA SER A 287 -5.63 43.56 26.64
C SER A 287 -4.19 43.07 26.41
N GLN A 288 -3.96 41.77 26.59
CA GLN A 288 -2.85 41.09 25.93
C GLN A 288 -3.43 40.32 24.75
N GLU A 289 -3.24 40.89 23.56
CA GLU A 289 -3.37 40.16 22.31
C GLU A 289 -2.42 38.97 22.35
N PHE A 290 -2.97 37.77 22.59
CA PHE A 290 -2.28 36.55 22.23
C PHE A 290 -2.34 36.43 20.72
N THR A 291 -1.42 37.11 20.05
CA THR A 291 -1.08 36.87 18.65
C THR A 291 -0.44 35.49 18.59
N VAL A 292 -1.28 34.45 18.52
CA VAL A 292 -0.85 33.10 18.18
C VAL A 292 -0.34 33.19 16.74
N LYS A 293 0.99 33.22 16.60
CA LYS A 293 1.64 32.99 15.32
C LYS A 293 1.29 31.57 14.89
N THR A 294 0.24 31.45 14.07
CA THR A 294 -0.02 30.26 13.27
C THR A 294 1.15 30.11 12.32
N THR A 295 2.18 29.40 12.75
CA THR A 295 3.18 28.87 11.83
C THR A 295 2.42 27.96 10.89
N VAL A 296 2.14 28.48 9.70
CA VAL A 296 1.73 27.70 8.54
C VAL A 296 2.88 26.74 8.29
N ALA A 297 2.83 25.58 8.95
CA ALA A 297 3.67 24.46 8.61
C ALA A 297 3.28 24.09 7.19
N THR A 298 4.14 24.45 6.25
CA THR A 298 4.09 23.99 4.88
C THR A 298 3.89 22.48 4.93
N MET A 299 2.68 22.01 4.65
CA MET A 299 2.37 20.60 4.53
C MET A 299 3.07 20.09 3.26
N ALA A 300 4.37 19.87 3.35
CA ALA A 300 5.07 19.01 2.42
C ALA A 300 4.40 17.64 2.54
N GLY A 301 3.74 17.22 1.46
CA GLY A 301 2.87 16.06 1.44
C GLY A 301 3.56 14.82 2.01
N ALA A 302 3.12 14.39 3.20
CA ALA A 302 3.15 12.99 3.58
C ALA A 302 2.13 12.25 2.70
N SER A 303 2.42 12.19 1.39
CA SER A 303 1.73 11.30 0.49
C SER A 303 2.17 9.89 0.86
N SER A 304 1.16 9.11 1.23
CA SER A 304 1.12 7.66 1.38
C SER A 304 2.05 7.05 2.45
N VAL A 305 1.44 6.66 3.57
CA VAL A 305 1.93 5.55 4.43
C VAL A 305 2.23 4.30 3.58
N LEU A 306 1.58 4.18 2.41
CA LEU A 306 1.95 3.25 1.35
C LEU A 306 3.28 3.59 0.65
N ALA A 307 3.61 4.82 0.21
CA ALA A 307 4.96 5.15 -0.27
C ALA A 307 6.01 4.99 0.82
N LEU A 308 5.68 5.27 2.08
CA LEU A 308 6.61 5.07 3.19
C LEU A 308 6.98 3.60 3.39
N LEU A 309 6.15 2.65 2.95
CA LEU A 309 6.53 1.23 2.91
C LEU A 309 7.79 0.99 2.05
N TYR A 310 8.06 1.76 0.99
CA TYR A 310 9.22 1.55 0.08
C TYR A 310 10.13 2.74 -0.15
N LYS A 311 9.81 3.97 0.28
CA LYS A 311 10.74 5.10 0.09
C LYS A 311 12.08 4.89 0.83
N VAL A 312 12.12 3.94 1.76
CA VAL A 312 13.34 3.46 2.43
C VAL A 312 14.22 2.58 1.51
N ASN A 313 13.68 1.94 0.45
CA ASN A 313 14.48 1.20 -0.55
C ASN A 313 15.39 2.11 -1.39
N ILE A 314 15.05 3.40 -1.57
CA ILE A 314 15.83 4.31 -2.43
C ILE A 314 16.89 5.08 -1.62
N SER A 315 16.62 5.46 -0.37
CA SER A 315 17.57 6.28 0.41
C SER A 315 18.79 5.51 0.94
N LEU A 316 18.72 4.18 1.09
CA LEU A 316 19.88 3.37 1.50
C LEU A 316 20.82 3.02 0.32
N TYR A 317 20.32 2.97 -0.91
CA TYR A 317 21.15 2.70 -2.10
C TYR A 317 22.15 3.83 -2.41
N ILE A 318 21.83 5.07 -2.03
CA ILE A 318 22.76 6.20 -2.13
C ILE A 318 23.95 6.02 -1.17
N TYR A 319 23.77 5.31 -0.06
CA TYR A 319 24.84 4.98 0.89
C TYR A 319 25.68 3.75 0.48
N ILE A 320 25.29 3.04 -0.58
CA ILE A 320 26.02 1.88 -1.12
C ILE A 320 26.99 2.30 -2.24
N TYR A 321 26.89 3.54 -2.75
CA TYR A 321 27.72 4.05 -3.87
C TYR A 321 28.48 5.37 -3.57
N ILE A 322 28.66 5.72 -2.28
CA ILE A 322 29.66 6.69 -1.81
C ILE A 322 30.66 5.94 -0.94
#